data_AF-A0A937BG44-F1
#
_entry.id   AF-A0A937BG44-F1
#
_cell.length_a   1.000
_cell.length_b   1.000
_cell.length_c   1.000
_cell.angle_alpha   90.00
_cell.angle_beta   90.00
_cell.angle_gamma   90.00
#
_symmetry.space_group_name_H-M   'P 1'
#
loop_
_entity.id
_entity.type
_entity.pdbx_description
1 polymer ?
#
loop_
_entity_poly.entity_id
_entity_poly.type
_entity_poly.pdbx_seq_one_letter_code
_entity_poly.pdbx_strand_id
1 'polypeptide(L)'
;MKHASIVVGRHKRNDIFKPGAGPNGGEFHLPYRLLRELFLEAGIELSTADMNMGREVIFELHINARRRLPKCPAYAYLYEDPIIRPLNSEMAQLRRYRKVFTSNETLIDGKQILCLDYPNDLSLRPMPSFIERDLFCVMIASNKALLHPHPRSLHGNRIEIIRFFEAQAPELFALYGKGWDIPASWPLEHDVLLSV
;
A
#
# COMPACT_ATOMS: atom_id res chain seq x y z
N MET A 1 22.68 -21.70 -2.55
CA MET A 1 21.90 -20.45 -2.48
C MET A 1 20.80 -20.63 -1.45
N LYS A 2 20.56 -19.66 -0.55
CA LYS A 2 19.43 -19.73 0.40
C LYS A 2 18.20 -19.07 -0.24
N HIS A 3 16.99 -19.54 0.08
CA HIS A 3 15.76 -18.98 -0.50
C HIS A 3 14.90 -18.31 0.57
N ALA A 4 14.39 -17.12 0.26
CA ALA A 4 13.42 -16.39 1.08
C ALA A 4 12.21 -16.02 0.24
N SER A 5 11.04 -15.89 0.88
CA SER A 5 9.82 -15.46 0.19
C SER A 5 9.41 -14.06 0.60
N ILE A 6 8.98 -13.25 -0.37
CA ILE A 6 8.20 -12.04 -0.12
C ILE A 6 6.72 -12.33 -0.39
N VAL A 7 5.84 -11.83 0.48
CA VAL A 7 4.39 -11.96 0.34
C VAL A 7 3.78 -10.58 0.26
N VAL A 8 3.33 -10.19 -0.93
CA VAL A 8 2.77 -8.85 -1.19
C VAL A 8 1.48 -8.97 -2.00
N GLY A 9 0.34 -8.64 -1.40
CA GLY A 9 -0.95 -8.63 -2.09
C GLY A 9 -1.21 -9.94 -2.86
N ARG A 10 -1.42 -9.82 -4.18
CA ARG A 10 -1.65 -10.94 -5.11
C ARG A 10 -0.47 -11.17 -6.08
N HIS A 11 0.67 -10.56 -5.82
CA HIS A 11 1.87 -10.67 -6.67
C HIS A 11 2.39 -12.11 -6.74
N LYS A 12 2.82 -12.52 -7.93
CA LYS A 12 3.24 -13.89 -8.29
C LYS A 12 4.27 -13.85 -9.40
N ARG A 13 5.01 -14.95 -9.59
CA ARG A 13 6.00 -15.10 -10.67
C ARG A 13 7.02 -13.96 -10.69
N ASN A 14 7.41 -13.48 -9.50
CA ASN A 14 8.35 -12.38 -9.34
C ASN A 14 7.94 -11.07 -10.05
N ASP A 15 6.65 -10.85 -10.33
CA ASP A 15 6.14 -9.65 -11.00
C ASP A 15 6.44 -8.36 -10.22
N ILE A 16 6.44 -8.41 -8.90
CA ILE A 16 6.76 -7.27 -8.03
C ILE A 16 8.20 -6.75 -8.19
N PHE A 17 9.10 -7.55 -8.75
CA PHE A 17 10.49 -7.17 -9.00
C PHE A 17 10.73 -6.66 -10.42
N LYS A 18 9.71 -6.67 -11.29
CA LYS A 18 9.86 -6.21 -12.66
C LYS A 18 9.93 -4.68 -12.68
N PRO A 19 10.87 -4.09 -13.41
CA PRO A 19 10.94 -2.64 -13.55
C PRO A 19 9.69 -2.12 -14.29
N GLY A 20 9.26 -0.91 -13.93
CA GLY A 20 8.15 -0.22 -14.59
C GLY A 20 7.26 0.57 -13.65
N ALA A 21 6.46 1.44 -14.24
CA ALA A 21 5.46 2.21 -13.54
C ALA A 21 4.45 1.27 -12.86
N GLY A 22 4.34 1.39 -11.54
CA GLY A 22 3.30 0.73 -10.76
C GLY A 22 1.90 1.25 -11.10
N PRO A 23 0.87 0.78 -10.37
CA PRO A 23 -0.53 1.08 -10.66
C PRO A 23 -0.90 2.58 -10.71
N ASN A 24 -0.05 3.44 -10.15
CA ASN A 24 -0.22 4.89 -10.02
C ASN A 24 0.83 5.68 -10.82
N GLY A 25 1.52 5.07 -11.78
CA GLY A 25 2.48 5.77 -12.66
C GLY A 25 3.88 6.01 -12.07
N GLY A 26 4.08 5.74 -10.78
CA GLY A 26 5.38 5.86 -10.09
C GLY A 26 6.15 4.55 -9.97
N GLU A 27 7.40 4.62 -9.50
CA GLU A 27 8.32 3.48 -9.29
C GLU A 27 7.94 2.62 -8.06
N PHE A 28 6.70 2.14 -8.01
CA PHE A 28 6.19 1.30 -6.91
C PHE A 28 7.03 0.03 -6.69
N HIS A 29 7.61 -0.52 -7.77
CA HIS A 29 8.39 -1.76 -7.73
C HIS A 29 9.85 -1.56 -7.32
N LEU A 30 10.36 -0.32 -7.38
CA LEU A 30 11.77 0.00 -7.13
C LEU A 30 12.25 -0.50 -5.76
N PRO A 31 11.57 -0.23 -4.63
CA PRO A 31 12.06 -0.69 -3.34
C PRO A 31 12.21 -2.21 -3.24
N TYR A 32 11.27 -2.95 -3.82
CA TYR A 32 11.30 -4.41 -3.79
C TYR A 32 12.42 -4.97 -4.66
N ARG A 33 12.70 -4.33 -5.79
CA ARG A 33 13.83 -4.70 -6.66
C ARG A 33 15.17 -4.48 -5.96
N LEU A 34 15.39 -3.30 -5.38
CA LEU A 34 16.61 -3.00 -4.62
C LEU A 34 16.79 -3.96 -3.43
N LEU A 35 15.70 -4.25 -2.72
CA LEU A 35 15.74 -5.22 -1.63
C LEU A 35 16.15 -6.61 -2.11
N ARG A 36 15.65 -7.06 -3.26
CA ARG A 36 16.04 -8.34 -3.86
C ARG A 36 17.51 -8.37 -4.25
N GLU A 37 18.02 -7.28 -4.83
CA GLU A 37 19.45 -7.13 -5.19
C GLU A 37 20.34 -7.26 -3.94
N LEU A 38 20.02 -6.50 -2.88
CA LEU A 38 20.77 -6.56 -1.61
C LEU A 38 20.75 -7.94 -0.95
N PHE A 39 19.61 -8.65 -0.99
CA PHE A 39 19.57 -10.02 -0.48
C PHE A 39 20.39 -10.99 -1.34
N LEU A 40 20.38 -10.80 -2.67
CA LEU A 40 21.15 -11.64 -3.58
C LEU A 40 22.66 -11.49 -3.34
N GLU A 41 23.13 -10.27 -3.11
CA GLU A 41 24.52 -9.98 -2.68
C GLU A 41 24.88 -10.70 -1.37
N ALA A 42 23.92 -10.83 -0.46
CA ALA A 42 24.07 -11.60 0.79
C ALA A 42 23.87 -13.13 0.61
N GLY A 43 23.75 -13.63 -0.62
CA GLY A 43 23.58 -15.07 -0.92
C GLY A 43 22.17 -15.61 -0.62
N ILE A 44 21.16 -14.73 -0.63
CA ILE A 44 19.75 -15.04 -0.38
C ILE A 44 18.93 -14.64 -1.61
N GLU A 45 18.28 -15.61 -2.25
CA GLU A 45 17.34 -15.34 -3.31
C GLU A 45 15.96 -15.02 -2.72
N LEU A 46 15.57 -13.74 -2.76
CA LEU A 46 14.22 -13.29 -2.43
C LEU A 46 13.30 -13.46 -3.66
N SER A 47 12.23 -14.24 -3.52
CA SER A 47 11.24 -14.47 -4.58
C SER A 47 9.79 -14.38 -4.06
N THR A 48 8.80 -14.26 -4.94
CA THR A 48 7.40 -14.46 -4.55
C THR A 48 7.19 -15.89 -4.10
N ALA A 49 6.28 -16.11 -3.14
CA ALA A 49 6.11 -17.42 -2.50
C ALA A 49 5.82 -18.58 -3.47
N ASP A 50 5.15 -18.33 -4.60
CA ASP A 50 4.87 -19.33 -5.64
C ASP A 50 6.13 -19.86 -6.33
N MET A 51 7.20 -19.07 -6.38
CA MET A 51 8.47 -19.48 -6.98
C MET A 51 9.29 -20.40 -6.08
N ASN A 52 8.95 -20.49 -4.79
CA ASN A 52 9.63 -21.31 -3.80
C ASN A 52 8.87 -22.59 -3.43
N MET A 53 7.82 -22.97 -4.19
CA MET A 53 7.12 -24.23 -3.96
C MET A 53 8.07 -25.42 -4.03
N GLY A 54 8.05 -26.28 -3.01
CA GLY A 54 8.94 -27.44 -2.90
C GLY A 54 10.37 -27.12 -2.48
N ARG A 55 10.70 -25.85 -2.18
CA ARG A 55 12.02 -25.44 -1.70
C ARG A 55 12.00 -25.14 -0.21
N GLU A 56 13.14 -25.30 0.45
CA GLU A 56 13.34 -24.79 1.81
C GLU A 56 13.36 -23.27 1.79
N VAL A 57 12.51 -22.64 2.60
CA VAL A 57 12.43 -21.18 2.75
C VAL A 57 12.93 -20.78 4.13
N ILE A 58 14.04 -20.04 4.18
CA ILE A 58 14.70 -19.67 5.43
C ILE A 58 13.96 -18.57 6.21
N PHE A 59 13.17 -17.73 5.52
CA PHE A 59 12.24 -16.78 6.12
C PHE A 59 11.20 -16.27 5.10
N GLU A 60 10.12 -15.69 5.61
CA GLU A 60 9.19 -14.88 4.82
C GLU A 60 9.18 -13.41 5.25
N LEU A 61 9.14 -12.49 4.29
CA LEU A 61 8.87 -11.07 4.48
C LEU A 61 7.44 -10.76 4.02
N HIS A 62 6.58 -10.37 4.94
CA HIS A 62 5.18 -10.02 4.64
C HIS A 62 5.03 -8.51 4.51
N ILE A 63 4.48 -8.06 3.38
CA ILE A 63 4.04 -6.67 3.23
C ILE A 63 2.60 -6.61 3.76
N ASN A 64 2.52 -6.02 4.95
CA ASN A 64 1.44 -6.08 5.92
C ASN A 64 1.33 -7.41 6.71
N ALA A 65 0.77 -7.31 7.92
CA ALA A 65 0.54 -8.45 8.80
C ALA A 65 -0.40 -9.49 8.15
N ARG A 66 -0.19 -10.78 8.42
CA ARG A 66 -1.03 -11.91 7.97
C ARG A 66 -1.58 -12.69 9.15
N ARG A 67 -2.81 -13.20 9.05
CA ARG A 67 -3.45 -14.01 10.11
C ARG A 67 -2.71 -15.32 10.37
N ARG A 68 -2.22 -15.94 9.29
CA ARG A 68 -1.44 -17.18 9.32
C ARG A 68 0.01 -16.86 8.99
N LEU A 69 0.92 -17.40 9.80
CA LEU A 69 2.36 -17.31 9.60
C LEU A 69 2.91 -18.66 9.14
N PRO A 70 4.02 -18.65 8.38
CA PRO A 70 4.73 -19.87 8.04
C PRO A 70 5.38 -20.51 9.27
N LYS A 71 5.92 -21.72 9.11
CA LYS A 71 6.73 -22.39 10.13
C LYS A 71 8.13 -21.78 10.26
N CYS A 72 8.68 -21.24 9.16
CA CYS A 72 9.94 -20.53 9.19
C CYS A 72 9.78 -19.14 9.84
N PRO A 73 10.89 -18.48 10.23
CA PRO A 73 10.83 -17.11 10.73
C PRO A 73 10.09 -16.17 9.76
N ALA A 74 9.20 -15.34 10.32
CA ALA A 74 8.46 -14.35 9.55
C ALA A 74 8.81 -12.93 10.00
N TYR A 75 8.89 -12.03 9.03
CA TYR A 75 9.09 -10.59 9.21
C TYR A 75 7.90 -9.86 8.60
N ALA A 76 7.56 -8.69 9.12
CA ALA A 76 6.50 -7.85 8.55
C ALA A 76 7.00 -6.43 8.30
N TYR A 77 6.61 -5.86 7.16
CA TYR A 77 6.64 -4.42 6.94
C TYR A 77 5.19 -3.93 6.83
N LEU A 78 4.75 -3.11 7.78
CA LEU A 78 3.37 -2.64 7.90
C LEU A 78 3.17 -1.46 6.95
N TYR A 79 2.88 -1.78 5.69
CA TYR A 79 2.78 -0.80 4.61
C TYR A 79 1.46 -0.01 4.59
N GLU A 80 0.40 -0.57 5.15
CA GLU A 80 -0.95 -0.03 5.06
C GLU A 80 -1.42 0.47 6.43
N ASP A 81 -2.17 1.58 6.45
CA ASP A 81 -2.67 2.16 7.70
C ASP A 81 -3.64 1.17 8.39
N PRO A 82 -3.64 1.08 9.73
CA PRO A 82 -4.58 0.24 10.46
C PRO A 82 -6.07 0.49 10.17
N ILE A 83 -6.47 1.69 9.73
CA ILE A 83 -7.83 1.95 9.25
C ILE A 83 -8.17 1.07 8.05
N ILE A 84 -7.24 0.93 7.11
CA ILE A 84 -7.43 0.09 5.91
C ILE A 84 -7.18 -1.38 6.24
N ARG A 85 -6.21 -1.66 7.11
CA ARG A 85 -5.82 -3.01 7.51
C ARG A 85 -5.66 -3.14 9.03
N PRO A 86 -6.74 -3.42 9.77
CA PRO A 86 -6.71 -3.51 11.24
C PRO A 86 -5.67 -4.47 11.81
N LEU A 87 -5.38 -5.56 11.09
CA LEU A 87 -4.38 -6.54 11.50
C LEU A 87 -2.97 -5.94 11.68
N ASN A 88 -2.68 -4.79 11.06
CA ASN A 88 -1.42 -4.07 11.22
C ASN A 88 -1.29 -3.37 12.58
N SER A 89 -2.33 -3.31 13.42
CA SER A 89 -2.24 -2.81 14.80
C SER A 89 -2.57 -3.87 15.86
N GLU A 90 -2.90 -5.11 15.45
CA GLU A 90 -3.23 -6.20 16.37
C GLU A 90 -1.97 -6.76 17.05
N MET A 91 -1.63 -6.24 18.23
CA MET A 91 -0.40 -6.61 18.95
C MET A 91 -0.26 -8.11 19.22
N ALA A 92 -1.36 -8.83 19.45
CA ALA A 92 -1.33 -10.29 19.61
C ALA A 92 -0.81 -10.99 18.35
N GLN A 93 -1.15 -10.46 17.16
CA GLN A 93 -0.63 -10.95 15.90
C GLN A 93 0.80 -10.48 15.65
N LEU A 94 1.09 -9.20 15.88
CA LEU A 94 2.41 -8.62 15.62
C LEU A 94 3.52 -9.30 16.44
N ARG A 95 3.23 -9.68 17.68
CA ARG A 95 4.19 -10.39 18.56
C ARG A 95 4.65 -11.75 18.04
N ARG A 96 3.93 -12.34 17.09
CA ARG A 96 4.29 -13.63 16.48
C ARG A 96 5.37 -13.50 15.42
N TYR A 97 5.64 -12.28 14.94
CA TYR A 97 6.72 -12.02 13.99
C TYR A 97 8.07 -11.90 14.68
N ARG A 98 9.14 -12.27 13.98
CA ARG A 98 10.51 -12.12 14.51
C ARG A 98 10.91 -10.65 14.65
N LYS A 99 10.59 -9.85 13.62
CA LYS A 99 10.66 -8.38 13.63
C LYS A 99 9.51 -7.82 12.82
N VAL A 100 9.08 -6.62 13.19
CA VAL A 100 8.08 -5.83 12.48
C VAL A 100 8.69 -4.47 12.18
N PHE A 101 8.43 -3.94 11.00
CA PHE A 101 8.89 -2.66 10.53
C PHE A 101 7.68 -1.78 10.22
N THR A 102 7.70 -0.52 10.68
CA THR A 102 6.57 0.40 10.51
C THR A 102 7.00 1.85 10.65
N SER A 103 6.23 2.77 10.07
CA SER A 103 6.30 4.21 10.34
C SER A 103 5.29 4.66 11.40
N ASN A 104 4.42 3.76 11.89
CA ASN A 104 3.50 4.07 12.98
C ASN A 104 4.24 4.10 14.32
N GLU A 105 4.61 5.30 14.75
CA GLU A 105 5.36 5.57 15.99
C GLU A 105 4.72 4.97 17.25
N THR A 106 3.39 4.88 17.28
CA THR A 106 2.66 4.34 18.45
C THR A 106 2.90 2.85 18.69
N LEU A 107 3.41 2.13 17.68
CA LEU A 107 3.70 0.69 17.76
C LEU A 107 5.18 0.41 18.03
N ILE A 108 6.07 1.39 17.83
CA ILE A 108 7.51 1.18 17.86
C ILE A 108 7.98 0.95 19.29
N ASP A 109 8.69 -0.16 19.52
CA ASP A 109 9.22 -0.54 20.84
C ASP A 109 10.76 -0.57 20.88
N GLY A 110 11.41 -0.30 19.74
CA GLY A 110 12.88 -0.31 19.59
C GLY A 110 13.52 -1.70 19.72
N LYS A 111 12.72 -2.76 19.86
CA LYS A 111 13.16 -4.14 20.08
C LYS A 111 12.61 -5.07 19.03
N GLN A 112 11.32 -5.38 19.05
CA GLN A 112 10.68 -6.25 18.07
C GLN A 112 10.11 -5.44 16.91
N ILE A 113 9.51 -4.29 17.22
CA ILE A 113 8.87 -3.37 16.29
C ILE A 113 9.80 -2.17 16.10
N LEU A 114 10.33 -2.05 14.89
CA LEU A 114 11.37 -1.09 14.52
C LEU A 114 10.83 -0.06 13.54
N CYS A 115 11.39 1.14 13.60
CA CYS A 115 11.10 2.18 12.62
C CYS A 115 11.60 1.76 11.24
N LEU A 116 10.77 1.95 10.23
CA LEU A 116 11.17 1.92 8.83
C LEU A 116 10.21 2.80 8.00
N ASP A 117 10.74 3.86 7.43
CA ASP A 117 10.00 4.75 6.55
C ASP A 117 9.78 4.14 5.17
N TYR A 118 8.81 4.69 4.44
CA TYR A 118 8.53 4.30 3.06
C TYR A 118 9.67 4.72 2.14
N PRO A 119 10.39 3.77 1.51
CA PRO A 119 11.40 4.10 0.52
C PRO A 119 10.73 4.69 -0.71
N ASN A 120 11.16 5.90 -1.10
CA ASN A 120 10.70 6.59 -2.30
C ASN A 120 11.91 7.07 -3.11
N ASP A 121 11.78 7.08 -4.43
CA ASP A 121 12.73 7.76 -5.31
C ASP A 121 12.52 9.27 -5.17
N LEU A 122 13.47 9.94 -4.51
CA LEU A 122 13.47 11.38 -4.31
C LEU A 122 14.27 12.12 -5.39
N SER A 123 14.68 11.42 -6.46
CA SER A 123 15.41 12.03 -7.56
C SER A 123 14.57 13.11 -8.23
N LEU A 124 15.16 14.28 -8.42
CA LEU A 124 14.50 15.39 -9.12
C LEU A 124 14.33 15.04 -10.60
N ARG A 125 13.11 15.23 -11.11
CA ARG A 125 12.78 15.05 -12.52
C ARG A 125 12.46 16.42 -13.14
N PRO A 126 12.68 16.62 -14.45
CA PRO A 126 12.20 17.82 -15.13
C PRO A 126 10.69 17.97 -14.89
N MET A 127 10.29 19.09 -14.33
CA MET A 127 8.90 19.42 -14.08
C MET A 127 8.56 20.71 -14.82
N PRO A 128 7.34 20.84 -15.38
CA PRO A 128 6.88 22.11 -15.92
C PRO A 128 6.99 23.21 -14.87
N SER A 129 7.37 24.41 -15.32
CA SER A 129 7.36 25.62 -14.52
C SER A 129 5.94 25.91 -14.01
N PHE A 130 5.84 26.80 -13.03
CA PHE A 130 4.53 27.17 -12.49
C PHE A 130 3.60 27.76 -13.56
N ILE A 131 4.13 28.55 -14.49
CA ILE A 131 3.36 29.21 -15.56
C ILE A 131 2.80 28.21 -16.58
N GLU A 132 3.45 27.06 -16.74
CA GLU A 132 3.02 26.00 -17.67
C GLU A 132 1.92 25.10 -17.09
N ARG A 133 1.49 25.33 -15.85
CA ARG A 133 0.43 24.56 -15.19
C ARG A 133 -0.88 25.33 -15.32
N ASP A 134 -1.71 24.93 -16.28
CA ASP A 134 -2.95 25.59 -16.68
C ASP A 134 -4.19 25.17 -15.87
N LEU A 135 -4.10 24.07 -15.12
CA LEU A 135 -5.18 23.59 -14.26
C LEU A 135 -5.31 24.40 -12.97
N PHE A 136 -6.51 24.91 -12.68
CA PHE A 136 -6.79 25.71 -11.48
C PHE A 136 -6.88 24.85 -10.21
N CYS A 137 -7.85 23.92 -10.15
CA CYS A 137 -8.03 23.01 -9.03
C CYS A 137 -8.00 21.56 -9.51
N VAL A 138 -7.15 20.74 -8.90
CA VAL A 138 -6.99 19.33 -9.29
C VAL A 138 -7.17 18.43 -8.08
N MET A 139 -8.06 17.44 -8.20
CA MET A 139 -8.14 16.33 -7.26
C MET A 139 -7.50 15.09 -7.86
N ILE A 140 -6.51 14.53 -7.18
CA ILE A 140 -5.88 13.25 -7.54
C ILE A 140 -6.26 12.22 -6.49
N ALA A 141 -7.35 11.50 -6.72
CA ALA A 141 -7.86 10.46 -5.83
C ALA A 141 -8.69 9.45 -6.60
N SER A 142 -8.64 8.17 -6.25
CA SER A 142 -9.58 7.19 -6.80
C SER A 142 -10.92 7.26 -6.08
N ASN A 143 -12.00 6.89 -6.77
CA ASN A 143 -13.33 6.68 -6.20
C ASN A 143 -13.32 5.41 -5.33
N LYS A 144 -12.73 5.52 -4.14
CA LYS A 144 -12.59 4.42 -3.19
C LYS A 144 -12.88 4.93 -1.78
N ALA A 145 -13.97 4.43 -1.21
CA ALA A 145 -14.30 4.60 0.19
C ALA A 145 -13.60 3.54 1.05
N LEU A 146 -13.53 3.82 2.35
CA LEU A 146 -13.20 2.79 3.34
C LEU A 146 -14.30 1.72 3.34
N LEU A 147 -13.92 0.48 3.64
CA LEU A 147 -14.91 -0.59 3.81
C LEU A 147 -15.87 -0.28 4.97
N HIS A 148 -15.33 0.27 6.06
CA HIS A 148 -16.07 0.67 7.24
C HIS A 148 -15.94 2.19 7.45
N PRO A 149 -17.02 2.87 7.90
CA PRO A 149 -16.94 4.27 8.28
C PRO A 149 -15.84 4.52 9.31
N HIS A 150 -15.11 5.61 9.14
CA HIS A 150 -14.09 6.03 10.09
C HIS A 150 -14.04 7.56 10.13
N PRO A 151 -13.96 8.20 11.31
CA PRO A 151 -14.01 9.67 11.42
C PRO A 151 -12.85 10.39 10.72
N ARG A 152 -11.71 9.71 10.58
CA ARG A 152 -10.55 10.21 9.79
C ARG A 152 -10.71 10.05 8.27
N SER A 153 -11.81 9.49 7.79
CA SER A 153 -12.05 9.31 6.35
C SER A 153 -12.35 10.65 5.67
N LEU A 154 -11.58 10.98 4.64
CA LEU A 154 -11.80 12.19 3.84
C LEU A 154 -12.63 11.92 2.57
N HIS A 155 -13.18 10.71 2.40
CA HIS A 155 -13.89 10.36 1.17
C HIS A 155 -15.17 11.20 0.97
N GLY A 156 -15.96 11.42 2.03
CA GLY A 156 -17.15 12.28 1.97
C GLY A 156 -16.79 13.71 1.56
N ASN A 157 -15.78 14.30 2.20
CA ASN A 157 -15.29 15.64 1.87
C ASN A 157 -14.82 15.76 0.41
N ARG A 158 -14.23 14.69 -0.17
CA ARG A 158 -13.88 14.68 -1.60
C ARG A 158 -15.11 14.79 -2.47
N ILE A 159 -16.17 14.05 -2.16
CA ILE A 159 -17.43 14.10 -2.91
C ILE A 159 -18.06 15.49 -2.79
N GLU A 160 -18.08 16.08 -1.59
CA GLU A 160 -18.60 17.44 -1.39
C GLU A 160 -17.87 18.47 -2.26
N ILE A 161 -16.53 18.41 -2.31
CA ILE A 161 -15.72 19.28 -3.17
C ILE A 161 -16.06 19.07 -4.65
N ILE A 162 -16.17 17.81 -5.10
CA ILE A 162 -16.52 17.50 -6.49
C ILE A 162 -17.89 18.10 -6.83
N ARG A 163 -18.91 17.86 -6.00
CA ARG A 163 -20.28 18.37 -6.20
C ARG A 163 -20.34 19.90 -6.18
N PHE A 164 -19.54 20.54 -5.34
CA PHE A 164 -19.43 21.99 -5.31
C PHE A 164 -18.91 22.53 -6.65
N PHE A 165 -17.81 22.00 -7.18
CA PHE A 165 -17.26 22.47 -8.46
C PHE A 165 -18.19 22.15 -9.63
N GLU A 166 -18.79 20.96 -9.68
CA GLU A 166 -19.79 20.62 -10.71
C GLU A 166 -20.95 21.61 -10.77
N ALA A 167 -21.39 22.11 -9.61
CA ALA A 167 -22.51 23.04 -9.53
C ALA A 167 -22.13 24.51 -9.78
N GLN A 168 -20.89 24.91 -9.48
CA GLN A 168 -20.50 26.33 -9.43
C GLN A 168 -19.51 26.74 -10.53
N ALA A 169 -18.54 25.88 -10.86
CA ALA A 169 -17.45 26.19 -11.80
C ALA A 169 -16.82 24.90 -12.35
N PRO A 170 -17.56 24.09 -13.13
CA PRO A 170 -17.10 22.79 -13.61
C PRO A 170 -15.83 22.89 -14.48
N GLU A 171 -15.64 24.01 -15.17
CA GLU A 171 -14.48 24.29 -16.00
C GLU A 171 -13.18 24.55 -15.21
N LEU A 172 -13.28 24.83 -13.91
CA LEU A 172 -12.13 25.11 -13.05
C LEU A 172 -11.62 23.89 -12.26
N PHE A 173 -12.23 22.71 -12.47
CA PHE A 173 -11.92 21.51 -11.69
C PHE A 173 -11.53 20.33 -12.59
N ALA A 174 -10.37 19.75 -12.31
CA ALA A 174 -9.91 18.52 -12.94
C ALA A 174 -9.87 17.36 -11.93
N LEU A 175 -10.49 16.25 -12.30
CA LEU A 175 -10.57 15.05 -11.47
C LEU A 175 -9.76 13.91 -12.09
N TYR A 176 -8.70 13.49 -11.40
CA TYR A 176 -7.86 12.37 -11.79
C TYR A 176 -7.96 11.23 -10.78
N GLY A 177 -8.07 10.01 -11.30
CA GLY A 177 -8.09 8.79 -10.50
C GLY A 177 -9.06 7.76 -11.07
N LYS A 178 -9.00 6.53 -10.55
CA LYS A 178 -9.80 5.41 -11.07
C LYS A 178 -11.20 5.42 -10.46
N GLY A 179 -12.20 4.96 -11.23
CA GLY A 179 -13.54 4.66 -10.75
C GLY A 179 -14.50 5.84 -10.67
N TRP A 180 -14.17 7.01 -11.23
CA TRP A 180 -15.11 8.15 -11.28
C TRP A 180 -16.12 8.06 -12.43
N ASP A 181 -15.95 7.08 -13.32
CA ASP A 181 -16.88 6.70 -14.38
C ASP A 181 -18.14 5.97 -13.85
N ILE A 182 -18.15 5.64 -12.56
CA ILE A 182 -19.29 5.08 -11.83
C ILE A 182 -19.68 6.00 -10.67
N PRO A 183 -20.89 5.82 -10.07
CA PRO A 183 -21.29 6.59 -8.90
C PRO A 183 -20.27 6.54 -7.76
N ALA A 184 -20.21 7.62 -6.97
CA ALA A 184 -19.33 7.71 -5.82
C ALA A 184 -19.55 6.53 -4.86
N SER A 185 -18.44 5.91 -4.44
CA SER A 185 -18.45 4.78 -3.52
C SER A 185 -18.76 5.26 -2.11
N TRP A 186 -19.50 4.46 -1.35
CA TRP A 186 -19.75 4.73 0.06
C TRP A 186 -19.30 3.55 0.90
N PRO A 187 -18.89 3.77 2.17
CA PRO A 187 -18.66 2.67 3.10
C PRO A 187 -19.92 1.81 3.22
N LEU A 188 -19.74 0.53 3.57
CA LEU A 188 -20.88 -0.30 3.93
C LEU A 188 -21.44 0.24 5.25
N GLU A 189 -22.64 0.81 5.21
CA GLU A 189 -23.42 1.06 6.41
C GLU A 189 -23.85 -0.29 6.98
N HIS A 190 -23.85 -0.42 8.31
CA HIS A 190 -24.26 -1.65 8.98
C HIS A 190 -25.77 -1.97 8.84
N ASP A 191 -26.56 -1.13 8.15
CA ASP A 191 -28.01 -1.24 8.02
C ASP A 191 -28.53 -1.12 6.58
N VAL A 192 -28.00 -1.92 5.66
CA VAL A 192 -28.78 -2.29 4.46
C VAL A 192 -28.87 -3.81 4.37
N LEU A 193 -29.53 -4.39 5.37
CA LEU A 193 -30.23 -5.66 5.17
C LEU A 193 -31.38 -5.40 4.20
N LEU A 194 -31.18 -5.88 2.97
CA LEU A 194 -32.16 -6.35 2.00
C LEU A 194 -33.63 -6.14 2.42
N SER A 195 -34.25 -5.11 1.87
CA SER A 195 -35.70 -5.07 1.65
C SER A 195 -35.99 -4.75 0.19
N VAL A 196 -35.71 -5.73 -0.68
CA VAL A 196 -36.50 -6.01 -1.89
C VAL A 196 -36.45 -7.51 -2.16
#